data_AF-A0A832XN45-F1
#
_entry.id   AF-A0A832XN45-F1
#
_cell.length_a   1.000
_cell.length_b   1.000
_cell.length_c   1.000
_cell.angle_alpha   90.00
_cell.angle_beta   90.00
_cell.angle_gamma   90.00
#
_symmetry.space_group_name_H-M   'P 1'
#
loop_
_entity.id
_entity.type
_entity.pdbx_description
1 polymer ?
#
loop_
_entity_poly.entity_id
_entity_poly.type
_entity_poly.pdbx_seq_one_letter_code
_entity_poly.pdbx_strand_id
1 'polypeptide(L)'
;MAERAGGVYARMDGRPYTRVSNKKPRKAYVKGVPHNRIHNFESGTKRNDYTVELILRAQREVQIKHNALEAARVAVTKTLSPLGNQYFMKIRTYPHHVLRENPLATGAGADRFSTGMSKAFGKIVGRSARVTKNQAIISVNVKKDQIVLAKNALRKASMKLPIPCRTEIKELAEGSKTAASK
;
A
#
# COMPACT_ATOMS: atom_id res chain seq x y z
N MET A 1 8.32 -1.37 19.62
CA MET A 1 6.93 -1.06 20.04
C MET A 1 5.98 -1.90 19.21
N ALA A 2 4.97 -2.51 19.83
CA ALA A 2 3.90 -3.14 19.09
C ALA A 2 3.18 -2.08 18.22
N GLU A 3 2.86 -2.41 16.98
CA GLU A 3 2.14 -1.49 16.11
C GLU A 3 0.68 -1.36 16.55
N ARG A 4 0.17 -0.12 16.62
CA ARG A 4 -1.27 0.12 16.83
C ARG A 4 -2.09 -0.42 15.65
N ALA A 5 -3.34 -0.80 15.96
CA ALA A 5 -4.32 -1.28 15.00
C ALA A 5 -4.47 -0.36 13.78
N GLY A 6 -4.68 -0.95 12.60
CA GLY A 6 -4.82 -0.21 11.34
C GLY A 6 -5.98 0.80 11.33
N GLY A 7 -7.07 0.50 12.04
CA GLY A 7 -8.27 1.34 12.11
C GLY A 7 -8.01 2.76 12.65
N VAL A 8 -7.03 2.93 13.53
CA VAL A 8 -6.65 4.24 14.10
C VAL A 8 -6.15 5.19 13.02
N TYR A 9 -5.49 4.66 11.99
CA TYR A 9 -4.86 5.44 10.92
C TYR A 9 -5.66 5.47 9.63
N ALA A 10 -6.77 4.74 9.56
CA ALA A 10 -7.52 4.52 8.33
C ALA A 10 -8.21 5.80 7.83
N ARG A 11 -8.59 6.71 8.72
CA ARG A 11 -9.29 7.94 8.34
C ARG A 11 -8.36 8.89 7.58
N MET A 12 -8.88 9.52 6.54
CA MET A 12 -8.13 10.48 5.72
C MET A 12 -8.08 11.87 6.37
N ASP A 13 -7.72 11.92 7.65
CA ASP A 13 -7.75 13.14 8.44
C ASP A 13 -6.43 13.94 8.31
N GLY A 14 -6.55 15.25 8.43
CA GLY A 14 -5.41 16.18 8.48
C GLY A 14 -4.64 16.36 7.18
N ARG A 15 -3.68 17.29 7.21
CA ARG A 15 -2.88 17.66 6.03
C ARG A 15 -1.86 16.56 5.67
N PRO A 16 -1.55 16.36 4.37
CA PRO A 16 -0.50 15.44 3.96
C PRO A 16 0.86 15.79 4.58
N TYR A 17 1.37 14.89 5.42
CA TYR A 17 2.70 14.99 6.03
C TYR A 17 3.72 14.17 5.23
N THR A 18 4.33 14.79 4.21
CA THR A 18 5.12 14.10 3.17
C THR A 18 6.47 14.74 2.87
N ARG A 19 6.84 15.86 3.52
CA ARG A 19 8.10 16.60 3.26
C ARG A 19 9.35 15.89 3.78
N VAL A 20 9.62 14.74 3.19
CA VAL A 20 10.76 13.85 3.44
C VAL A 20 11.72 13.96 2.26
N SER A 21 13.03 13.98 2.51
CA SER A 21 14.03 13.92 1.45
C SER A 21 15.24 13.10 1.92
N ASN A 22 15.53 12.02 1.19
CA ASN A 22 16.72 11.21 1.44
C ASN A 22 17.97 11.83 0.79
N LYS A 23 17.81 12.48 -0.37
CA LYS A 23 18.92 13.09 -1.13
C LYS A 23 19.40 14.40 -0.53
N LYS A 24 18.49 15.24 -0.02
CA LYS A 24 18.83 16.51 0.65
C LYS A 24 18.20 16.55 2.04
N PRO A 25 18.70 15.75 3.01
CA PRO A 25 18.11 15.66 4.33
C PRO A 25 17.97 17.02 5.01
N ARG A 26 18.92 17.96 4.80
CA ARG A 26 18.85 19.32 5.34
C ARG A 26 17.56 20.08 4.96
N LYS A 27 17.05 19.90 3.74
CA LYS A 27 15.83 20.54 3.25
C LYS A 27 14.53 19.82 3.65
N ALA A 28 14.61 18.62 4.22
CA ALA A 28 13.45 17.88 4.70
C ALA A 28 12.93 18.51 6.00
N TYR A 29 11.61 18.61 6.17
CA TYR A 29 11.00 19.05 7.43
C TYR A 29 10.73 17.86 8.34
N VAL A 30 10.44 16.71 7.74
CA VAL A 30 10.20 15.46 8.44
C VAL A 30 11.50 14.65 8.48
N LYS A 31 12.05 14.45 9.68
CA LYS A 31 13.30 13.71 9.92
C LYS A 31 13.02 12.35 10.56
N GLY A 32 13.93 11.39 10.44
CA GLY A 32 13.83 10.10 11.13
C GLY A 32 12.65 9.25 10.65
N VAL A 33 12.32 9.31 9.37
CA VAL A 33 11.21 8.55 8.79
C VAL A 33 11.62 7.09 8.59
N PRO A 34 10.85 6.12 9.11
CA PRO A 34 11.10 4.69 8.90
C PRO A 34 11.06 4.30 7.42
N HIS A 35 11.79 3.23 7.09
CA HIS A 35 11.75 2.62 5.77
C HIS A 35 10.36 2.04 5.48
N ASN A 36 10.01 1.97 4.19
CA ASN A 36 8.80 1.26 3.77
C ASN A 36 9.01 -0.24 3.89
N ARG A 37 8.04 -0.97 4.43
CA ARG A 37 8.04 -2.45 4.41
C ARG A 37 7.89 -3.03 3.00
N ILE A 38 7.11 -2.34 2.16
CA ILE A 38 6.98 -2.69 0.74
C ILE A 38 8.21 -2.20 -0.02
N HIS A 39 8.97 -3.13 -0.57
CA HIS A 39 10.15 -2.85 -1.40
C HIS A 39 9.86 -3.02 -2.89
N ASN A 40 9.18 -4.11 -3.26
CA ASN A 40 8.89 -4.45 -4.65
C ASN A 40 7.46 -4.08 -5.00
N PHE A 41 7.29 -3.12 -5.92
CA PHE A 41 5.99 -2.70 -6.42
C PHE A 41 5.55 -3.48 -7.66
N GLU A 42 6.48 -4.16 -8.31
CA GLU A 42 6.24 -4.99 -9.49
C GLU A 42 6.61 -6.44 -9.16
N SER A 43 5.85 -7.40 -9.67
CA SER A 43 6.11 -8.83 -9.49
C SER A 43 5.66 -9.60 -10.73
N GLY A 44 6.33 -10.71 -11.03
CA GLY A 44 6.13 -11.45 -12.27
C GLY A 44 6.91 -10.84 -13.44
N THR A 45 6.52 -11.18 -14.67
CA THR A 45 7.28 -10.80 -15.87
C THR A 45 6.57 -9.68 -16.61
N LYS A 46 7.24 -8.55 -16.84
CA LYS A 46 6.66 -7.46 -17.63
C LYS A 46 6.70 -7.82 -19.12
N ARG A 47 5.55 -8.21 -19.67
CA ARG A 47 5.35 -8.57 -21.08
C ARG A 47 4.11 -7.90 -21.65
N ASN A 48 4.01 -7.86 -22.97
CA ASN A 48 2.87 -7.28 -23.69
C ASN A 48 1.90 -8.35 -24.22
N ASP A 49 2.07 -9.63 -23.85
CA ASP A 49 1.28 -10.78 -24.31
C ASP A 49 0.05 -11.07 -23.43
N TYR A 50 -0.25 -10.20 -22.46
CA TYR A 50 -1.42 -10.33 -21.59
C TYR A 50 -2.68 -9.80 -22.27
N THR A 51 -3.75 -10.58 -22.22
CA THR A 51 -5.02 -10.25 -22.85
C THR A 51 -6.01 -9.57 -21.90
N VAL A 52 -5.82 -9.70 -20.58
CA VAL A 52 -6.73 -9.12 -19.59
C VAL A 52 -5.95 -8.46 -18.45
N GLU A 53 -6.40 -7.29 -18.03
CA GLU A 53 -5.98 -6.60 -16.81
C GLU A 53 -7.11 -6.60 -15.79
N LEU A 54 -6.84 -7.15 -14.60
CA LEU A 54 -7.72 -7.06 -13.45
C LEU A 54 -7.21 -5.98 -12.50
N ILE A 55 -8.07 -5.03 -12.15
CA ILE A 55 -7.72 -3.89 -11.31
C ILE A 55 -8.52 -3.94 -10.01
N LEU A 56 -7.82 -3.87 -8.88
CA LEU A 56 -8.43 -3.70 -7.57
C LEU A 56 -8.57 -2.20 -7.27
N ARG A 57 -9.80 -1.70 -7.17
CA ARG A 57 -10.11 -0.31 -6.87
C ARG A 57 -10.67 -0.12 -5.47
N ALA A 58 -10.31 0.99 -4.84
CA ALA A 58 -10.89 1.43 -3.57
C ALA A 58 -12.34 1.89 -3.76
N GLN A 59 -13.27 1.43 -2.92
CA GLN A 59 -14.66 1.94 -2.95
C GLN A 59 -14.87 3.19 -2.09
N ARG A 60 -13.96 3.45 -1.15
CA ARG A 60 -13.97 4.62 -0.26
C ARG A 60 -12.57 5.20 -0.12
N GLU A 61 -12.49 6.46 0.28
CA GLU A 61 -11.21 7.06 0.64
C GLU A 61 -10.69 6.52 1.98
N VAL A 62 -9.38 6.30 2.05
CA VAL A 62 -8.72 5.74 3.24
C VAL A 62 -7.22 6.00 3.18
N GLN A 63 -6.57 5.85 4.33
CA GLN A 63 -5.13 5.61 4.37
C GLN A 63 -4.81 4.12 4.55
N ILE A 64 -3.96 3.58 3.69
CA ILE A 64 -3.49 2.20 3.73
C ILE A 64 -2.07 2.18 4.26
N LYS A 65 -1.80 1.48 5.37
CA LYS A 65 -0.44 1.31 5.88
C LYS A 65 0.44 0.53 4.90
N HIS A 66 1.75 0.80 4.89
CA HIS A 66 2.70 0.04 4.07
C HIS A 66 2.67 -1.48 4.40
N ASN A 67 2.36 -1.86 5.64
CA ASN A 67 2.27 -3.27 6.04
C ASN A 67 1.08 -3.97 5.39
N ALA A 68 -0.05 -3.28 5.28
CA ALA A 68 -1.23 -3.79 4.60
C ALA A 68 -0.98 -3.94 3.09
N LEU A 69 -0.25 -3.00 2.48
CA LEU A 69 0.16 -3.10 1.07
C LEU A 69 1.09 -4.31 0.83
N GLU A 70 2.06 -4.54 1.71
CA GLU A 70 2.95 -5.70 1.60
C GLU A 70 2.19 -7.01 1.84
N ALA A 71 1.29 -7.06 2.83
CA ALA A 71 0.44 -8.23 3.07
C ALA A 71 -0.47 -8.55 1.86
N ALA A 72 -1.03 -7.52 1.23
CA ALA A 72 -1.80 -7.66 0.00
C ALA A 72 -0.92 -8.16 -1.16
N ARG A 73 0.29 -7.62 -1.32
CA ARG A 73 1.28 -8.08 -2.30
C ARG A 73 1.59 -9.57 -2.17
N VAL A 74 1.93 -9.99 -0.94
CA VAL A 74 2.28 -11.38 -0.62
C VAL A 74 1.09 -12.30 -0.87
N ALA A 75 -0.13 -11.87 -0.51
CA ALA A 75 -1.33 -12.63 -0.78
C ALA A 75 -1.53 -12.88 -2.28
N VAL A 76 -1.41 -11.83 -3.11
CA VAL A 76 -1.53 -11.98 -4.57
C VAL A 76 -0.42 -12.88 -5.11
N THR A 77 0.84 -12.59 -4.75
CA THR A 77 2.01 -13.34 -5.23
C THR A 77 1.91 -14.83 -4.88
N LYS A 78 1.54 -15.17 -3.64
CA LYS A 78 1.38 -16.56 -3.20
C LYS A 78 0.28 -17.28 -3.99
N THR A 79 -0.79 -16.58 -4.33
CA THR A 79 -1.91 -17.17 -5.08
C THR A 79 -1.58 -17.34 -6.57
N LEU A 80 -0.75 -16.45 -7.13
CA LEU A 80 -0.32 -16.48 -8.52
C LEU A 80 0.98 -17.27 -8.75
N SER A 81 1.67 -17.67 -7.68
CA SER A 81 2.92 -18.45 -7.76
C SER A 81 2.84 -19.67 -8.68
N PRO A 82 1.74 -20.44 -8.77
CA PRO A 82 1.63 -21.57 -9.68
C PRO A 82 1.71 -21.21 -11.18
N LEU A 83 1.42 -19.96 -11.55
CA LEU A 83 1.51 -19.50 -12.95
C LEU A 83 2.95 -19.23 -13.41
N GLY A 84 3.91 -19.18 -12.49
CA GLY A 84 5.31 -18.81 -12.78
C GLY A 84 5.40 -17.45 -13.49
N ASN A 85 5.82 -17.46 -14.76
CA ASN A 85 6.07 -16.25 -15.55
C ASN A 85 4.85 -15.73 -16.32
N GLN A 86 3.68 -16.35 -16.18
CA GLN A 86 2.47 -16.04 -16.96
C GLN A 86 1.60 -14.93 -16.33
N TYR A 87 2.15 -14.12 -15.42
CA TYR A 87 1.46 -12.97 -14.87
C TYR A 87 2.40 -11.78 -14.66
N PHE A 88 1.80 -10.59 -14.64
CA PHE A 88 2.43 -9.37 -14.17
C PHE A 88 1.54 -8.71 -13.14
N MET A 89 2.08 -8.38 -11.97
CA MET A 89 1.37 -7.65 -10.93
C MET A 89 2.08 -6.34 -10.67
N LYS A 90 1.31 -5.26 -10.50
CA LYS A 90 1.80 -3.96 -10.08
C LYS A 90 0.96 -3.38 -8.95
N ILE A 91 1.62 -2.99 -7.87
CA ILE A 91 1.05 -2.13 -6.84
C ILE A 91 1.20 -0.68 -7.34
N ARG A 92 0.06 -0.03 -7.58
CA ARG A 92 -0.01 1.31 -8.15
C ARG A 92 0.10 2.40 -7.10
N THR A 93 -0.20 2.11 -5.84
CA THR A 93 -0.20 3.07 -4.73
C THR A 93 1.11 3.03 -3.95
N TYR A 94 1.74 4.18 -3.74
CA TYR A 94 2.97 4.30 -2.94
C TYR A 94 2.72 5.00 -1.59
N PRO A 95 3.31 4.51 -0.48
CA PRO A 95 3.14 5.10 0.85
C PRO A 95 3.99 6.37 1.04
N HIS A 96 3.44 7.51 0.65
CA HIS A 96 4.08 8.83 0.81
C HIS A 96 3.85 9.47 2.18
N HIS A 97 2.70 9.23 2.80
CA HIS A 97 2.29 9.90 4.03
C HIS A 97 3.00 9.30 5.24
N VAL A 98 3.51 10.15 6.12
CA VAL A 98 4.21 9.74 7.34
C VAL A 98 3.25 9.79 8.52
N LEU A 99 3.15 8.66 9.24
CA LEU A 99 2.30 8.49 10.41
C LEU A 99 3.04 8.88 11.68
N ARG A 100 2.32 9.51 12.60
CA ARG A 100 2.84 9.94 13.90
C ARG A 100 1.93 9.46 15.02
N GLU A 101 2.52 9.17 16.16
CA GLU A 101 1.82 8.67 17.34
C GLU A 101 2.39 9.37 18.57
N ASN A 102 1.55 9.82 19.49
CA ASN A 102 2.01 10.22 20.82
C ASN A 102 2.32 8.92 21.60
N PRO A 103 3.59 8.57 21.85
CA PRO A 103 3.93 7.31 22.47
C PRO A 103 3.52 7.36 23.94
N LEU A 104 2.74 6.37 24.38
CA LEU A 104 2.49 6.17 25.79
C LEU A 104 3.68 5.39 26.37
N ALA A 105 4.26 5.86 27.47
CA ALA A 105 5.20 5.06 28.23
C ALA A 105 4.43 3.86 28.82
N THR A 106 4.90 2.65 28.57
CA THR A 106 4.28 1.42 29.08
C THR A 106 5.24 0.69 30.00
N GLY A 107 4.76 0.18 31.14
CA GLY A 107 5.57 -0.53 32.14
C GLY A 107 5.38 0.01 33.55
N ALA A 108 5.97 -0.65 34.55
CA ALA A 108 5.97 -0.17 35.93
C ALA A 108 6.70 1.19 36.03
N GLY A 109 6.09 2.18 36.70
CA GLY A 109 6.65 3.53 36.83
C GLY A 109 6.55 4.40 35.58
N ALA A 110 5.87 3.95 34.51
CA ALA A 110 5.71 4.71 33.27
C ALA A 110 4.94 6.04 33.44
N ASP A 111 4.06 6.11 34.44
CA ASP A 111 3.34 7.32 34.82
C ASP A 111 4.28 8.51 35.10
N ARG A 112 5.45 8.24 35.70
CA ARG A 112 6.47 9.26 36.01
C ARG A 112 7.15 9.85 34.76
N PHE A 113 7.09 9.14 33.62
CA PHE A 113 7.72 9.55 32.37
C PHE A 113 6.71 10.00 31.30
N SER A 114 5.42 9.84 31.58
CA SER A 114 4.34 10.24 30.68
C SER A 114 4.01 11.72 30.92
N THR A 115 4.16 12.55 29.89
CA THR A 115 3.77 13.98 29.95
C THR A 115 2.28 14.19 29.68
N GLY A 116 1.48 13.11 29.59
CA GLY A 116 0.09 13.16 29.19
C GLY A 116 -0.10 13.80 27.81
N MET A 117 -0.92 14.86 27.75
CA MET A 117 -1.16 15.64 26.53
C MET A 117 -0.21 16.84 26.36
N SER A 118 0.62 17.14 27.36
CA SER A 118 1.68 18.13 27.20
C SER A 118 2.70 17.60 26.19
N LYS A 119 3.04 18.43 25.18
CA LYS A 119 3.90 18.07 24.03
C LYS A 119 3.37 16.90 23.19
N ALA A 120 2.05 16.84 22.95
CA ALA A 120 1.38 15.78 22.19
C ALA A 120 1.77 15.64 20.70
N PHE A 121 2.74 16.43 20.20
CA PHE A 121 3.25 16.29 18.83
C PHE A 121 4.07 15.00 18.70
N GLY A 122 3.38 13.90 18.40
CA GLY A 122 3.88 12.54 18.50
C GLY A 122 5.15 12.21 17.70
N LYS A 123 5.77 11.07 17.99
CA LYS A 123 6.94 10.58 17.25
C LYS A 123 6.50 9.93 15.93
N ILE A 124 7.41 9.84 14.96
CA ILE A 124 7.12 9.19 13.68
C ILE A 124 7.17 7.67 13.87
N VAL A 125 6.17 6.96 13.35
CA VAL A 125 6.02 5.51 13.55
C VAL A 125 6.04 4.73 12.24
N GLY A 126 5.48 5.28 11.16
CA GLY A 126 5.37 4.52 9.92
C GLY A 126 4.93 5.34 8.72
N ARG A 127 4.52 4.64 7.66
CA ARG A 127 4.10 5.27 6.40
C ARG A 127 2.79 4.67 5.90
N SER A 128 1.97 5.50 5.27
CA SER A 128 0.71 5.12 4.64
C SER A 128 0.57 5.72 3.25
N ALA A 129 -0.21 5.05 2.41
CA ALA A 129 -0.68 5.57 1.13
C ALA A 129 -2.08 6.17 1.35
N ARG A 130 -2.26 7.42 0.95
CA ARG A 130 -3.59 8.03 0.89
C ARG A 130 -4.22 7.63 -0.44
N VAL A 131 -5.40 7.01 -0.36
CA VAL A 131 -6.11 6.46 -1.52
C VAL A 131 -7.50 7.10 -1.57
N THR A 132 -7.85 7.61 -2.74
CA THR A 132 -9.16 8.23 -3.01
C THR A 132 -10.15 7.20 -3.54
N LYS A 133 -11.45 7.55 -3.53
CA LYS A 133 -12.50 6.68 -4.09
C LYS A 133 -12.22 6.37 -5.57
N ASN A 134 -12.43 5.12 -5.96
CA ASN A 134 -12.18 4.56 -7.30
C ASN A 134 -10.72 4.56 -7.76
N GLN A 135 -9.76 4.93 -6.91
CA GLN A 135 -8.35 4.83 -7.24
C GLN A 135 -7.90 3.37 -7.31
N ALA A 136 -7.09 3.05 -8.32
CA ALA A 136 -6.51 1.72 -8.51
C ALA A 136 -5.38 1.47 -7.52
N ILE A 137 -5.44 0.34 -6.81
CA ILE A 137 -4.47 -0.05 -5.77
C ILE A 137 -3.49 -1.08 -6.33
N ILE A 138 -4.03 -2.17 -6.89
CA ILE A 138 -3.26 -3.29 -7.46
C ILE A 138 -3.81 -3.58 -8.85
N SER A 139 -2.94 -3.79 -9.83
CA SER A 139 -3.30 -4.37 -11.12
C SER A 139 -2.60 -5.71 -11.32
N VAL A 140 -3.29 -6.65 -11.96
CA VAL A 140 -2.79 -7.97 -12.32
C VAL A 140 -3.13 -8.22 -13.78
N ASN A 141 -2.11 -8.46 -14.60
CA ASN A 141 -2.24 -8.75 -16.00
C ASN A 141 -2.00 -10.24 -16.20
N VAL A 142 -2.94 -10.90 -16.87
CA VAL A 142 -2.94 -12.35 -17.14
C VAL A 142 -3.56 -12.64 -18.51
N LYS A 143 -3.42 -13.88 -18.97
CA LYS A 143 -4.14 -14.40 -20.13
C LYS A 143 -5.61 -14.74 -19.75
N LYS A 144 -6.50 -14.79 -20.74
CA LYS A 144 -7.94 -15.07 -20.56
C LYS A 144 -8.22 -16.35 -19.76
N ASP A 145 -7.40 -17.37 -19.91
CA ASP A 145 -7.58 -18.66 -19.22
C ASP A 145 -7.44 -18.55 -17.69
N GLN A 146 -6.74 -17.52 -17.20
CA GLN A 146 -6.32 -17.38 -15.81
C GLN A 146 -7.11 -16.32 -15.03
N ILE A 147 -8.19 -15.79 -15.62
CA ILE A 147 -9.03 -14.74 -15.00
C ILE A 147 -9.56 -15.18 -13.64
N VAL A 148 -10.01 -16.44 -13.51
CA VAL A 148 -10.61 -16.95 -12.26
C VAL A 148 -9.58 -16.93 -11.14
N LEU A 149 -8.35 -17.35 -11.42
CA LEU A 149 -7.26 -17.38 -10.46
C LEU A 149 -6.82 -15.96 -10.07
N ALA A 150 -6.72 -15.05 -11.03
CA ALA A 150 -6.43 -13.64 -10.78
C ALA A 150 -7.52 -12.95 -9.94
N LYS A 151 -8.81 -13.24 -10.21
CA LYS A 151 -9.94 -12.72 -9.43
C LYS A 151 -9.88 -13.22 -7.97
N ASN A 152 -9.55 -14.49 -7.78
CA ASN A 152 -9.33 -15.08 -6.44
C ASN A 152 -8.13 -14.44 -5.71
N ALA A 153 -7.03 -14.16 -6.43
CA ALA A 153 -5.87 -13.48 -5.87
C ALA A 153 -6.23 -12.06 -5.38
N LEU A 154 -6.95 -11.29 -6.20
CA LEU A 154 -7.40 -9.94 -5.83
C LEU A 154 -8.44 -9.95 -4.69
N ARG A 155 -9.29 -10.97 -4.61
CA ARG A 155 -10.21 -11.17 -3.46
C ARG A 155 -9.43 -11.41 -2.17
N LYS A 156 -8.37 -12.23 -2.20
CA LYS A 156 -7.50 -12.43 -1.01
C LYS A 156 -6.76 -11.16 -0.63
N ALA A 157 -6.35 -10.37 -1.62
CA ALA A 157 -5.70 -9.08 -1.39
C ALA A 157 -6.64 -8.06 -0.73
N SER A 158 -7.90 -7.97 -1.18
CA SER A 158 -8.88 -7.04 -0.61
C SER A 158 -9.14 -7.30 0.88
N MET A 159 -9.09 -8.57 1.31
CA MET A 159 -9.21 -8.94 2.72
C MET A 159 -8.03 -8.46 3.61
N LYS A 160 -6.90 -8.05 3.01
CA LYS A 160 -5.76 -7.47 3.75
C LYS A 160 -5.84 -5.95 3.87
N LEU A 161 -6.72 -5.31 3.11
CA LEU A 161 -6.88 -3.86 3.09
C LEU A 161 -7.96 -3.41 4.08
N PRO A 162 -7.85 -2.19 4.64
CA PRO A 162 -8.82 -1.67 5.61
C PRO A 162 -10.15 -1.18 4.97
N ILE A 163 -10.40 -1.54 3.71
CA ILE A 163 -11.51 -1.03 2.90
C ILE A 163 -12.15 -2.09 2.04
N PRO A 164 -13.46 -1.94 1.76
CA PRO A 164 -14.07 -2.70 0.70
C PRO A 164 -13.49 -2.24 -0.65
N CYS A 165 -13.17 -3.23 -1.49
CA CYS A 165 -12.57 -3.01 -2.80
C CYS A 165 -13.43 -3.67 -3.87
N ARG A 166 -13.42 -3.10 -5.06
CA ARG A 166 -14.06 -3.67 -6.25
C ARG A 166 -13.00 -4.14 -7.22
N THR A 167 -13.19 -5.32 -7.78
CA THR A 167 -12.39 -5.80 -8.91
C THR A 167 -13.06 -5.35 -10.20
N GLU A 168 -12.31 -4.64 -11.05
CA GLU A 168 -12.66 -4.30 -12.41
C GLU A 168 -11.86 -5.18 -13.37
N ILE A 169 -12.50 -5.69 -14.42
CA ILE A 169 -11.86 -6.50 -15.45
C ILE A 169 -11.82 -5.64 -16.71
N LYS A 170 -10.63 -5.45 -17.26
CA LYS A 170 -10.40 -4.70 -18.49
C LYS A 170 -9.75 -5.62 -19.51
N GLU A 171 -10.34 -5.72 -20.70
CA GLU A 171 -9.69 -6.39 -21.81
C GLU A 171 -8.58 -5.50 -22.37
N LEU A 172 -7.40 -6.09 -22.55
CA LEU A 172 -6.28 -5.42 -23.18
C LEU A 172 -6.35 -5.73 -24.67
N ALA A 173 -6.49 -4.69 -25.50
CA ALA A 173 -6.30 -4.85 -26.94
C ALA A 173 -4.86 -5.30 -27.21
N GLU A 174 -4.72 -6.34 -28.04
CA GLU A 174 -3.43 -6.84 -28.48
C GLU A 174 -2.60 -5.67 -29.05
N GLY A 175 -1.55 -5.26 -28.34
CA GLY A 175 -0.60 -4.26 -28.84
C GLY A 175 -0.75 -2.81 -28.36
N SER A 176 -1.49 -2.49 -27.28
CA SER A 176 -1.39 -1.14 -26.70
C SER A 176 0.00 -0.93 -26.04
N LYS A 177 0.92 -0.35 -26.82
CA LYS A 177 2.25 0.10 -26.40
C LYS A 177 2.09 0.95 -25.14
N THR A 178 2.44 0.40 -23.98
CA THR A 178 2.58 1.23 -22.77
C THR A 178 3.79 2.12 -22.98
N ALA A 179 3.54 3.40 -23.30
CA ALA A 179 4.57 4.42 -23.43
C ALA A 179 5.51 4.35 -22.22
N ALA A 180 6.77 4.06 -22.48
CA ALA A 180 7.83 4.11 -21.48
C ALA A 180 7.97 5.56 -21.02
N SER A 181 7.46 5.87 -19.82
CA SER A 181 7.76 7.13 -19.15
C SER A 181 9.25 7.13 -18.80
N LYS A 182 10.02 7.97 -19.49
CA LYS A 182 11.35 8.44 -19.05
C LYS A 182 11.26 9.12 -17.68
#